data_AF-A0A0G4ECG0-F1
#
_entry.id   AF-A0A0G4ECG0-F1
#
_cell.length_a   1.000
_cell.length_b   1.000
_cell.length_c   1.000
_cell.angle_alpha   90.00
_cell.angle_beta   90.00
_cell.angle_gamma   90.00
#
_symmetry.space_group_name_H-M   'P 1'
#
loop_
_entity.id
_entity.type
_entity.pdbx_description
1 polymer ?
#
loop_
_entity_poly.entity_id
_entity_poly.type
_entity_poly.pdbx_seq_one_letter_code
_entity_poly.pdbx_strand_id
1 'polypeptide(L)'
;MVALRGMMLLALAVTLALCVTGSDAFMSPTNTTQVRRLQESRPPSDSSLSQSEYDNLRGLLGNDTALTMLYRASRNGVTYGDMLDRVGNKTDLVIVIRNAQYVFGVYISEGIRLPAFDGSGMMPGWHGYGSDVWLFSLAGHYENATKWSPLQKIVLVASRRGFVPRRNARVTVGGLWLGNGNGWSRDDIRECTHFHGVSWGVPMPEGYMGALYHHSVLGGPYYVLGGSWDFTADELEILSVQ
;
A
#
# COMPACT_ATOMS: atom_id res chain seq x y z
N MET A 1 -69.13 1.19 55.90
CA MET A 1 -68.40 1.90 56.96
C MET A 1 -68.11 0.86 58.04
N VAL A 2 -66.91 0.39 58.36
CA VAL A 2 -65.60 1.04 58.51
C VAL A 2 -64.53 -0.05 58.21
N ALA A 3 -63.74 0.13 57.15
CA ALA A 3 -62.29 0.40 57.17
C ALA A 3 -61.46 -0.69 57.88
N LEU A 4 -60.75 -1.57 57.15
CA LEU A 4 -59.52 -1.28 56.39
C LEU A 4 -58.45 -0.59 57.28
N ARG A 5 -57.96 -1.30 58.30
CA ARG A 5 -56.82 -0.89 59.15
C ARG A 5 -55.85 -2.04 59.49
N GLY A 6 -55.84 -3.12 58.71
CA GLY A 6 -55.12 -4.36 59.03
C GLY A 6 -53.90 -4.70 58.18
N MET A 7 -53.44 -3.85 57.27
CA MET A 7 -52.42 -4.24 56.26
C MET A 7 -51.20 -3.33 56.16
N MET A 8 -50.96 -2.44 57.13
CA MET A 8 -49.85 -1.48 57.04
C MET A 8 -48.71 -1.70 58.05
N LEU A 9 -48.75 -2.76 58.85
CA LEU A 9 -47.77 -2.99 59.93
C LEU A 9 -46.94 -4.28 59.82
N LEU A 10 -47.07 -5.04 58.73
CA LEU A 10 -46.19 -6.20 58.45
C LEU A 10 -45.34 -6.02 57.18
N ALA A 11 -45.25 -4.79 56.67
CA ALA A 11 -44.33 -4.41 55.59
C ALA A 11 -43.02 -3.79 56.11
N LEU A 12 -42.82 -3.70 57.44
CA LEU A 12 -41.66 -3.02 58.03
C LEU A 12 -40.66 -3.94 58.76
N ALA A 13 -40.88 -5.26 58.77
CA ALA A 13 -39.99 -6.21 59.44
C ALA A 13 -39.08 -7.02 58.48
N VAL A 14 -39.24 -6.86 57.16
CA VAL A 14 -38.41 -7.58 56.15
C VAL A 14 -37.32 -6.69 55.56
N THR A 15 -37.30 -5.38 55.88
CA THR A 15 -36.41 -4.40 55.25
C THR A 15 -35.08 -4.16 55.99
N LEU A 16 -34.71 -4.98 56.98
CA LEU A 16 -33.50 -4.78 57.80
C LEU A 16 -32.63 -6.04 58.00
N ALA A 17 -32.75 -7.03 57.11
CA ALA A 17 -31.93 -8.25 57.14
C ALA A 17 -31.18 -8.55 55.81
N LEU A 18 -30.89 -7.53 55.01
CA LEU A 18 -30.08 -7.67 53.78
C LEU A 18 -28.93 -6.65 53.69
N CYS A 19 -28.64 -5.92 54.77
CA CYS A 19 -27.41 -5.17 54.87
C CYS A 19 -26.30 -6.09 55.43
N VAL A 20 -25.22 -6.17 54.67
CA VAL A 20 -23.90 -6.71 55.04
C VAL A 20 -23.77 -8.23 54.85
N THR A 21 -23.28 -8.63 53.67
CA THR A 21 -22.01 -9.36 53.52
C THR A 21 -21.65 -9.50 52.04
N GLY A 22 -20.37 -9.30 51.74
CA GLY A 22 -19.73 -9.92 50.58
C GLY A 22 -19.76 -9.15 49.27
N SER A 23 -19.02 -8.05 49.21
CA SER A 23 -18.33 -7.65 47.99
C SER A 23 -17.54 -8.84 47.46
N ASP A 24 -17.76 -9.26 46.22
CA ASP A 24 -16.70 -9.65 45.29
C ASP A 24 -17.25 -9.87 43.87
N ALA A 25 -16.53 -9.27 42.92
CA ALA A 25 -16.54 -9.55 41.49
C ALA A 25 -17.83 -9.26 40.69
N PHE A 26 -18.29 -8.00 40.70
CA PHE A 26 -18.91 -7.45 39.48
C PHE A 26 -17.78 -7.11 38.49
N MET A 27 -17.22 -8.13 37.82
CA MET A 27 -16.45 -7.88 36.60
C MET A 27 -17.45 -7.36 35.56
N SER A 28 -17.48 -6.04 35.42
CA SER A 28 -17.90 -5.42 34.18
C SER A 28 -17.10 -6.09 33.06
N PRO A 29 -17.71 -6.70 32.03
CA PRO A 29 -16.97 -7.06 30.83
C PRO A 29 -16.63 -5.72 30.18
N THR A 30 -15.49 -5.17 30.57
CA THR A 30 -14.85 -4.07 29.86
C THR A 30 -14.61 -4.62 28.47
N ASN A 31 -15.52 -4.29 27.56
CA ASN A 31 -15.48 -4.62 26.15
C ASN A 31 -14.40 -3.75 25.46
N THR A 32 -13.24 -3.62 26.11
CA THR A 32 -12.10 -2.81 25.70
C THR A 32 -11.43 -3.41 24.47
N THR A 33 -11.68 -4.69 24.18
CA THR A 33 -11.17 -5.37 23.00
C THR A 33 -11.93 -4.97 21.72
N GLN A 34 -13.22 -4.61 21.81
CA GLN A 34 -13.99 -4.11 20.66
C GLN A 34 -13.74 -2.64 20.37
N VAL A 35 -13.58 -1.79 21.40
CA VAL A 35 -13.31 -0.35 21.22
C VAL A 35 -11.91 -0.12 20.61
N ARG A 36 -10.94 -0.99 20.89
CA ARG A 36 -9.59 -0.89 20.29
C ARG A 36 -9.53 -1.34 18.83
N ARG A 37 -10.47 -2.15 18.35
CA ARG A 37 -10.58 -2.57 16.94
C ARG A 37 -11.27 -1.52 16.05
N LEU A 38 -11.91 -0.53 16.64
CA LEU A 38 -12.53 0.61 15.96
C LEU A 38 -11.70 1.89 16.10
N GLN A 39 -10.40 1.78 16.38
CA GLN A 39 -9.50 2.84 15.98
C GLN A 39 -9.47 2.79 14.45
N GLU A 40 -10.42 3.49 13.85
CA GLU A 40 -10.63 3.62 12.42
C GLU A 40 -9.26 3.71 11.75
N SER A 41 -8.91 2.70 10.97
CA SER A 41 -7.66 2.69 10.23
C SER A 41 -7.79 3.71 9.13
N ARG A 42 -7.51 4.96 9.46
CA ARG A 42 -7.45 6.04 8.49
C ARG A 42 -6.15 5.89 7.69
N PRO A 43 -6.15 6.33 6.42
CA PRO A 43 -4.91 6.51 5.69
C PRO A 43 -3.92 7.34 6.52
N PRO A 44 -2.60 7.11 6.38
CA PRO A 44 -1.60 8.00 6.95
C PRO A 44 -1.94 9.45 6.62
N SER A 45 -1.73 10.35 7.59
CA SER A 45 -1.97 11.78 7.38
C SER A 45 -1.27 12.23 6.10
N ASP A 46 -2.02 12.95 5.26
CA ASP A 46 -1.59 13.42 3.94
C ASP A 46 -1.45 12.34 2.85
N SER A 47 -1.97 11.11 3.02
CA SER A 47 -2.08 10.15 1.92
C SER A 47 -3.02 10.66 0.83
N SER A 48 -2.68 10.33 -0.42
CA SER A 48 -3.54 10.56 -1.57
C SER A 48 -4.63 9.50 -1.71
N LEU A 49 -4.56 8.41 -0.94
CA LEU A 49 -5.58 7.36 -0.93
C LEU A 49 -6.86 7.84 -0.23
N SER A 50 -7.99 7.61 -0.88
CA SER A 50 -9.29 7.64 -0.22
C SER A 50 -9.36 6.53 0.84
N GLN A 51 -10.33 6.65 1.75
CA GLN A 51 -10.54 5.65 2.79
C GLN A 51 -10.76 4.25 2.21
N SER A 52 -11.58 4.12 1.15
CA SER A 52 -11.84 2.83 0.51
C SER A 52 -10.64 2.25 -0.21
N GLU A 53 -9.84 3.07 -0.92
CA GLU A 53 -8.60 2.60 -1.55
C GLU A 53 -7.58 2.13 -0.48
N TYR A 54 -7.50 2.84 0.64
CA TYR A 54 -6.64 2.46 1.76
C TYR A 54 -7.08 1.14 2.44
N ASP A 55 -8.38 1.00 2.72
CA ASP A 55 -8.93 -0.23 3.31
C ASP A 55 -8.73 -1.43 2.36
N ASN A 56 -8.91 -1.21 1.06
CA ASN A 56 -8.61 -2.19 0.03
C ASN A 56 -7.14 -2.60 0.03
N LEU A 57 -6.21 -1.64 0.08
CA LEU A 57 -4.78 -1.91 0.14
C LEU A 57 -4.41 -2.71 1.40
N ARG A 58 -4.98 -2.36 2.56
CA ARG A 58 -4.80 -3.13 3.80
C ARG A 58 -5.35 -4.55 3.66
N GLY A 59 -6.51 -4.71 3.02
CA GLY A 59 -7.07 -6.03 2.70
C GLY A 59 -6.09 -6.92 1.91
N LEU A 60 -5.38 -6.35 0.94
CA LEU A 60 -4.37 -7.07 0.14
C LEU A 60 -3.09 -7.41 0.91
N LEU A 61 -2.78 -6.63 1.95
CA LEU A 61 -1.61 -6.78 2.84
C LEU A 61 -1.90 -7.64 4.07
N GLY A 62 -3.17 -7.87 4.40
CA GLY A 62 -3.61 -8.38 5.68
C GLY A 62 -4.20 -7.26 6.55
N ASN A 63 -5.45 -7.42 7.00
CA ASN A 63 -6.25 -6.39 7.67
C ASN A 63 -5.64 -5.80 8.96
N ASP A 64 -4.64 -6.45 9.55
CA ASP A 64 -3.97 -5.99 10.78
C ASP A 64 -2.68 -5.20 10.50
N THR A 65 -2.31 -5.03 9.23
CA THR A 65 -1.08 -4.35 8.82
C THR A 65 -1.18 -2.84 9.02
N ALA A 66 -0.17 -2.25 9.64
CA ALA A 66 -0.05 -0.79 9.76
C ALA A 66 0.78 -0.24 8.59
N LEU A 67 0.34 0.90 8.05
CA LEU A 67 1.05 1.58 6.97
C LEU A 67 1.56 2.93 7.47
N THR A 68 2.83 3.23 7.16
CA THR A 68 3.44 4.53 7.45
C THR A 68 3.89 5.18 6.16
N MET A 69 3.47 6.40 5.90
CA MET A 69 3.97 7.15 4.74
C MET A 69 5.43 7.55 4.94
N LEU A 70 6.27 7.21 3.96
CA LEU A 70 7.66 7.64 3.89
C LEU A 70 7.85 8.81 2.94
N TYR A 71 7.20 8.75 1.77
CA TYR A 71 7.37 9.70 0.69
C TYR A 71 6.05 9.97 -0.02
N ARG A 72 5.84 11.22 -0.44
CA ARG A 72 4.78 11.65 -1.36
C ARG A 72 5.32 12.74 -2.27
N ALA A 73 5.22 12.58 -3.58
CA ALA A 73 5.88 13.45 -4.54
C ALA A 73 5.45 14.93 -4.42
N SER A 74 4.15 15.19 -4.26
CA SER A 74 3.64 16.56 -4.06
C SER A 74 4.13 17.25 -2.76
N ARG A 75 4.56 16.47 -1.76
CA ARG A 75 5.02 16.98 -0.46
C ARG A 75 6.54 17.06 -0.37
N ASN A 76 7.23 16.07 -0.91
CA ASN A 76 8.66 15.87 -0.68
C ASN A 76 9.53 16.30 -1.85
N GLY A 77 8.94 16.69 -2.98
CA GLY A 77 9.64 16.91 -4.23
C GLY A 77 9.49 15.69 -5.12
N VAL A 78 9.70 15.90 -6.42
CA VAL A 78 9.42 14.89 -7.45
C VAL A 78 10.68 14.16 -7.92
N THR A 79 11.86 14.55 -7.45
CA THR A 79 13.11 14.00 -7.99
C THR A 79 13.43 12.63 -7.41
N TYR A 80 14.23 11.84 -8.14
CA TYR A 80 14.74 10.57 -7.62
C TYR A 80 15.55 10.75 -6.33
N GLY A 81 16.30 11.86 -6.22
CA GLY A 81 17.03 12.22 -4.99
C GLY A 81 16.09 12.42 -3.81
N ASP A 82 15.02 13.18 -3.99
CA ASP A 82 14.01 13.45 -2.95
C ASP A 82 13.38 12.14 -2.43
N MET A 83 13.04 11.24 -3.36
CA MET A 83 12.50 9.93 -3.01
C MET A 83 13.49 9.11 -2.18
N LEU A 84 14.76 9.03 -2.61
CA LEU A 84 15.79 8.27 -1.90
C LEU A 84 16.06 8.82 -0.49
N ASP A 85 16.10 10.14 -0.34
CA ASP A 85 16.36 10.80 0.94
C ASP A 85 15.24 10.53 1.97
N ARG A 86 14.02 10.23 1.50
CA ARG A 86 12.87 9.91 2.34
C ARG A 86 12.70 8.43 2.63
N VAL A 87 12.86 7.59 1.62
CA VAL A 87 12.68 6.14 1.75
C VAL A 87 13.86 5.49 2.49
N GLY A 88 15.08 5.97 2.26
CA GLY A 88 16.28 5.41 2.88
C GLY A 88 16.46 3.92 2.54
N ASN A 89 16.76 3.12 3.56
CA ASN A 89 17.00 1.67 3.47
C ASN A 89 15.83 0.83 4.02
N LYS A 90 14.61 1.39 4.03
CA LYS A 90 13.42 0.69 4.52
C LYS A 90 13.07 -0.49 3.62
N THR A 91 12.67 -1.59 4.24
CA THR A 91 12.12 -2.80 3.61
C THR A 91 10.59 -2.74 3.61
N ASP A 92 9.96 -3.74 2.99
CA ASP A 92 8.51 -3.91 2.97
C ASP A 92 7.79 -2.64 2.50
N LEU A 93 8.16 -2.23 1.28
CA LEU A 93 7.67 -1.01 0.68
C LEU A 93 6.45 -1.27 -0.19
N VAL A 94 5.48 -0.36 -0.14
CA VAL A 94 4.39 -0.26 -1.10
C VAL A 94 4.56 1.05 -1.85
N ILE A 95 4.78 0.96 -3.15
CA ILE A 95 4.77 2.11 -4.05
C ILE A 95 3.37 2.21 -4.64
N VAL A 96 2.67 3.30 -4.36
CA VAL A 96 1.34 3.60 -4.88
C VAL A 96 1.46 4.72 -5.91
N ILE A 97 0.80 4.52 -7.05
CA ILE A 97 0.77 5.45 -8.17
C ILE A 97 -0.68 5.81 -8.45
N ARG A 98 -0.93 7.12 -8.57
CA ARG A 98 -2.19 7.67 -9.07
C ARG A 98 -1.96 8.30 -10.43
N ASN A 99 -2.77 7.90 -11.40
CA ASN A 99 -2.83 8.56 -12.70
C ASN A 99 -4.29 8.65 -13.16
N ALA A 100 -4.85 9.86 -13.17
CA ALA A 100 -6.27 10.12 -13.36
C ALA A 100 -7.14 9.23 -12.45
N GLN A 101 -8.02 8.41 -13.02
CA GLN A 101 -8.88 7.47 -12.29
C GLN A 101 -8.18 6.18 -11.81
N TYR A 102 -6.93 5.95 -12.22
CA TYR A 102 -6.23 4.71 -11.93
C TYR A 102 -5.41 4.83 -10.65
N VAL A 103 -5.60 3.87 -9.75
CA VAL A 103 -4.76 3.70 -8.56
C VAL A 103 -4.25 2.27 -8.53
N PHE A 104 -2.93 2.14 -8.54
CA PHE A 104 -2.25 0.87 -8.64
C PHE A 104 -0.85 1.00 -8.06
N GLY A 105 -0.11 -0.09 -8.05
CA GLY A 105 1.23 -0.05 -7.52
C GLY A 105 1.88 -1.40 -7.40
N VAL A 106 2.90 -1.42 -6.56
CA VAL A 106 3.74 -2.59 -6.34
C VAL A 106 4.21 -2.66 -4.90
N TYR A 107 4.28 -3.88 -4.37
CA TYR A 107 4.96 -4.17 -3.11
C TYR A 107 6.35 -4.75 -3.37
N ILE A 108 7.31 -4.43 -2.51
CA ILE A 108 8.71 -4.88 -2.57
C ILE A 108 9.19 -5.22 -1.16
N SER A 109 9.45 -6.50 -0.88
CA SER A 109 9.96 -6.93 0.44
C SER A 109 11.34 -6.36 0.76
N GLU A 110 12.27 -6.35 -0.20
CA GLU A 110 13.68 -5.97 0.03
C GLU A 110 13.92 -4.45 -0.02
N GLY A 111 12.87 -3.65 -0.21
CA GLY A 111 12.98 -2.19 -0.31
C GLY A 111 13.67 -1.68 -1.57
N ILE A 112 14.23 -0.46 -1.52
CA ILE A 112 15.02 0.16 -2.60
C ILE A 112 16.50 0.18 -2.18
N ARG A 113 17.32 -0.66 -2.80
CA ARG A 113 18.73 -0.84 -2.44
C ARG A 113 19.64 -0.21 -3.49
N LEU A 114 20.25 0.93 -3.13
CA LEU A 114 21.23 1.60 -3.98
C LEU A 114 22.47 0.71 -4.21
N PRO A 115 23.17 0.91 -5.35
CA PRO A 115 24.46 0.28 -5.58
C PRO A 115 25.46 0.63 -4.49
N ALA A 116 26.18 -0.38 -3.97
CA ALA A 116 27.29 -0.20 -3.06
C ALA A 116 28.62 -0.26 -3.82
N PHE A 117 29.69 0.27 -3.22
CA PHE A 117 31.04 0.09 -3.74
C PHE A 117 31.36 -1.42 -3.84
N ASP A 118 31.93 -1.82 -4.95
CA ASP A 118 32.53 -3.14 -5.07
C ASP A 118 33.90 -3.18 -4.36
N GLY A 119 34.48 -4.38 -4.23
CA GLY A 119 35.80 -4.57 -3.64
C GLY A 119 36.95 -3.88 -4.40
N SER A 120 36.68 -3.29 -5.57
CA SER A 120 37.63 -2.48 -6.34
C SER A 120 37.53 -0.97 -6.04
N GLY A 121 36.57 -0.56 -5.20
CA GLY A 121 36.30 0.85 -4.90
C GLY A 121 35.50 1.57 -5.98
N MET A 122 34.93 0.84 -6.95
CA MET A 122 34.02 1.40 -7.95
C MET A 122 32.56 1.21 -7.51
N MET A 123 31.75 2.26 -7.67
CA MET A 123 30.30 2.16 -7.45
C MET A 123 29.61 1.95 -8.81
N PRO A 124 28.91 0.82 -9.01
CA PRO A 124 28.22 0.60 -10.28
C PRO A 124 27.08 1.61 -10.46
N GLY A 125 26.77 1.93 -11.72
CA GLY A 125 25.71 2.88 -12.05
C GLY A 125 24.30 2.39 -11.69
N TRP A 126 24.14 1.10 -11.38
CA TRP A 126 22.90 0.45 -11.00
C TRP A 126 23.17 -0.89 -10.29
N HIS A 127 22.16 -1.43 -9.62
CA HIS A 127 22.20 -2.68 -8.88
C HIS A 127 20.91 -3.47 -9.10
N GLY A 128 21.01 -4.79 -9.20
CA GLY A 128 19.87 -5.68 -9.37
C GLY A 128 19.86 -6.77 -8.31
N TYR A 129 18.69 -7.05 -7.73
CA TYR A 129 18.51 -8.05 -6.69
C TYR A 129 17.12 -8.71 -6.77
N GLY A 130 17.02 -9.91 -6.21
CA GLY A 130 15.74 -10.59 -6.04
C GLY A 130 14.96 -9.99 -4.87
N SER A 131 13.64 -9.91 -5.00
CA SER A 131 12.72 -9.47 -3.95
C SER A 131 11.39 -10.19 -4.12
N ASP A 132 10.64 -10.40 -3.03
CA ASP A 132 9.23 -10.69 -3.20
C ASP A 132 8.53 -9.43 -3.70
N VAL A 133 7.85 -9.60 -4.83
CA VAL A 133 7.18 -8.55 -5.57
C VAL A 133 5.79 -9.03 -5.91
N TRP A 134 4.82 -8.15 -5.71
CA TRP A 134 3.49 -8.31 -6.27
C TRP A 134 2.92 -6.95 -6.66
N LEU A 135 2.15 -6.95 -7.73
CA LEU A 135 1.46 -5.80 -8.27
C LEU A 135 0.03 -5.77 -7.74
N PHE A 136 -0.57 -4.60 -7.74
CA PHE A 136 -1.97 -4.44 -7.40
C PHE A 136 -2.63 -3.29 -8.16
N SER A 137 -3.96 -3.35 -8.24
CA SER A 137 -4.83 -2.26 -8.68
C SER A 137 -5.93 -2.08 -7.65
N LEU A 138 -6.13 -0.84 -7.19
CA LEU A 138 -7.15 -0.44 -6.22
C LEU A 138 -8.34 0.23 -6.89
N ALA A 139 -8.14 0.88 -8.05
CA ALA A 139 -9.18 1.59 -8.78
C ALA A 139 -8.92 1.58 -10.31
N GLY A 140 -10.02 1.64 -11.06
CA GLY A 140 -10.04 1.87 -12.51
C GLY A 140 -10.16 0.60 -13.35
N HIS A 141 -9.16 -0.28 -13.32
CA HIS A 141 -9.12 -1.43 -14.24
C HIS A 141 -9.86 -2.68 -13.77
N TYR A 142 -10.27 -2.71 -12.50
CA TYR A 142 -10.98 -3.83 -11.88
C TYR A 142 -12.15 -3.30 -11.04
N GLU A 143 -13.20 -4.10 -10.91
CA GLU A 143 -14.32 -3.78 -10.01
C GLU A 143 -13.87 -3.82 -8.54
N ASN A 144 -12.99 -4.76 -8.21
CA ASN A 144 -12.47 -4.98 -6.87
C ASN A 144 -10.95 -4.81 -6.85
N ALA A 145 -10.41 -4.48 -5.68
CA ALA A 145 -8.98 -4.44 -5.47
C ALA A 145 -8.35 -5.80 -5.80
N THR A 146 -7.35 -5.78 -6.66
CA THR A 146 -6.81 -6.99 -7.28
C THR A 146 -5.30 -7.04 -7.10
N LYS A 147 -4.78 -8.22 -6.75
CA LYS A 147 -3.35 -8.48 -6.48
C LYS A 147 -2.86 -9.66 -7.32
N TRP A 148 -1.63 -9.57 -7.83
CA TRP A 148 -0.98 -10.68 -8.52
C TRP A 148 0.53 -10.60 -8.45
N SER A 149 1.19 -11.73 -8.66
CA SER A 149 2.66 -11.81 -8.66
C SER A 149 3.19 -11.79 -10.09
N PRO A 150 4.12 -10.89 -10.47
CA PRO A 150 4.82 -10.98 -11.74
C PRO A 150 5.77 -12.18 -11.74
N LEU A 151 6.12 -12.72 -12.92
CA LEU A 151 7.19 -13.72 -13.01
C LEU A 151 8.54 -13.13 -12.59
N GLN A 152 8.79 -11.88 -12.97
CA GLN A 152 10.06 -11.23 -12.69
C GLN A 152 10.05 -10.64 -11.28
N LYS A 153 10.68 -11.36 -10.35
CA LYS A 153 10.94 -10.96 -8.96
C LYS A 153 12.25 -10.16 -8.80
N ILE A 154 12.64 -9.40 -9.82
CA ILE A 154 13.89 -8.63 -9.82
C ILE A 154 13.56 -7.15 -9.68
N VAL A 155 14.26 -6.49 -8.76
CA VAL A 155 14.28 -5.04 -8.61
C VAL A 155 15.61 -4.54 -9.15
N LEU A 156 15.56 -3.53 -10.03
CA LEU A 156 16.75 -2.83 -10.52
C LEU A 156 16.69 -1.39 -10.03
N VAL A 157 17.79 -0.91 -9.45
CA VAL A 157 17.88 0.41 -8.83
C VAL A 157 19.13 1.10 -9.35
N ALA A 158 18.96 2.29 -9.92
CA ALA A 158 20.05 3.13 -10.36
C ALA A 158 20.78 3.77 -9.17
N SER A 159 22.07 4.07 -9.32
CA SER A 159 22.74 5.00 -8.41
C SER A 159 22.09 6.38 -8.49
N ARG A 160 22.32 7.25 -7.49
CA ARG A 160 21.68 8.58 -7.43
C ARG A 160 21.87 9.43 -8.70
N ARG A 161 22.95 9.20 -9.45
CA ARG A 161 23.24 9.89 -10.73
C ARG A 161 23.17 8.97 -11.96
N GLY A 162 22.94 7.68 -11.76
CA GLY A 162 22.94 6.66 -12.80
C GLY A 162 21.53 6.35 -13.32
N PHE A 163 21.43 5.36 -14.19
CA PHE A 163 20.16 4.83 -14.67
C PHE A 163 20.32 3.33 -14.92
N VAL A 164 19.21 2.61 -14.98
CA VAL A 164 19.19 1.18 -15.34
C VAL A 164 19.32 1.05 -16.85
N PRO A 165 20.40 0.43 -17.38
CA PRO A 165 20.60 0.28 -18.82
C PRO A 165 19.47 -0.50 -19.50
N ARG A 166 19.16 -0.19 -20.77
CA ARG A 166 18.05 -0.75 -21.57
C ARG A 166 16.64 -0.46 -21.04
N ARG A 167 16.52 0.04 -19.83
CA ARG A 167 15.27 0.45 -19.20
C ARG A 167 15.16 1.96 -19.12
N ASN A 168 16.28 2.68 -19.14
CA ASN A 168 16.34 4.14 -19.07
C ASN A 168 15.46 4.68 -17.93
N ALA A 169 15.54 4.02 -16.77
CA ALA A 169 14.72 4.27 -15.60
C ALA A 169 15.61 4.38 -14.35
N ARG A 170 15.07 4.96 -13.28
CA ARG A 170 15.72 5.04 -11.97
C ARG A 170 15.46 3.79 -11.14
N VAL A 171 14.23 3.28 -11.16
CA VAL A 171 13.83 2.05 -10.47
C VAL A 171 13.00 1.21 -11.44
N THR A 172 13.23 -0.10 -11.49
CA THR A 172 12.36 -1.02 -12.23
C THR A 172 11.95 -2.19 -11.35
N VAL A 173 10.68 -2.54 -11.35
CA VAL A 173 10.12 -3.64 -10.57
C VAL A 173 8.88 -4.19 -11.26
N GLY A 174 8.85 -5.50 -11.55
CA GLY A 174 7.63 -6.17 -12.05
C GLY A 174 6.98 -5.55 -13.29
N GLY A 175 7.73 -4.93 -14.20
CA GLY A 175 7.17 -4.23 -15.38
C GLY A 175 6.79 -2.76 -15.15
N LEU A 176 6.89 -2.27 -13.92
CA LEU A 176 6.81 -0.84 -13.56
C LEU A 176 8.21 -0.22 -13.55
N TRP A 177 8.40 0.85 -14.32
CA TRP A 177 9.65 1.61 -14.41
C TRP A 177 9.39 3.05 -13.97
N LEU A 178 10.12 3.52 -12.98
CA LEU A 178 10.02 4.88 -12.44
C LEU A 178 11.16 5.75 -12.94
N GLY A 179 10.87 7.02 -13.21
CA GLY A 179 11.82 7.96 -13.82
C GLY A 179 12.19 7.57 -15.26
N ASN A 180 11.26 6.99 -16.02
CA ASN A 180 11.38 6.77 -17.46
C ASN A 180 10.38 7.70 -18.17
N GLY A 181 10.88 8.63 -18.99
CA GLY A 181 10.04 9.53 -19.77
C GLY A 181 10.48 9.58 -21.22
N ASN A 182 9.63 9.07 -22.11
CA ASN A 182 9.85 8.95 -23.56
C ASN A 182 11.13 8.17 -23.91
N GLY A 183 11.39 7.07 -23.20
CA GLY A 183 12.56 6.23 -23.44
C GLY A 183 13.88 6.78 -22.93
N TRP A 184 13.86 7.86 -22.13
CA TRP A 184 15.04 8.43 -21.48
C TRP A 184 14.86 8.46 -19.97
N SER A 185 15.96 8.33 -19.22
CA SER A 185 15.92 8.50 -17.78
C SER A 185 15.58 9.94 -17.45
N ARG A 186 14.55 10.12 -16.64
CA ARG A 186 14.14 11.41 -16.07
C ARG A 186 14.51 11.47 -14.60
N ASP A 187 14.64 12.69 -14.12
CA ASP A 187 14.84 12.92 -12.70
C ASP A 187 13.52 12.96 -11.95
N ASP A 188 12.45 13.42 -12.59
CA ASP A 188 11.08 13.30 -12.07
C ASP A 188 10.68 11.82 -12.01
N ILE A 189 10.47 11.30 -10.79
CA ILE A 189 10.19 9.89 -10.53
C ILE A 189 8.75 9.50 -10.92
N ARG A 190 7.88 10.49 -11.16
CA ARG A 190 6.50 10.28 -11.61
C ARG A 190 6.42 9.96 -13.10
N GLU A 191 7.46 10.23 -13.87
CA GLU A 191 7.59 9.76 -15.25
C GLU A 191 7.72 8.23 -15.21
N CYS A 192 6.64 7.54 -15.56
CA CYS A 192 6.51 6.11 -15.41
C CYS A 192 6.30 5.42 -16.76
N THR A 193 6.85 4.23 -16.87
CA THR A 193 6.43 3.24 -17.86
C THR A 193 5.84 2.05 -17.11
N HIS A 194 4.68 1.55 -17.53
CA HIS A 194 4.15 0.31 -16.97
C HIS A 194 3.58 -0.57 -18.09
N PHE A 195 3.99 -1.83 -18.09
CA PHE A 195 3.36 -2.83 -18.93
C PHE A 195 3.49 -4.23 -18.32
N HIS A 196 2.49 -5.05 -18.56
CA HIS A 196 2.49 -6.47 -18.28
C HIS A 196 2.06 -7.21 -19.54
N GLY A 197 2.84 -8.17 -20.04
CA GLY A 197 2.58 -8.83 -21.32
C GLY A 197 2.27 -10.30 -21.17
N VAL A 198 1.37 -10.83 -21.99
CA VAL A 198 1.08 -12.29 -22.07
C VAL A 198 2.32 -13.10 -22.47
N SER A 199 3.24 -12.49 -23.22
CA SER A 199 4.53 -13.07 -23.60
C SER A 199 5.45 -13.36 -22.40
N TRP A 200 5.12 -12.81 -21.22
CA TRP A 200 5.83 -13.04 -19.97
C TRP A 200 5.24 -14.21 -19.18
N GLY A 201 4.29 -14.96 -19.75
CA GLY A 201 3.78 -16.21 -19.17
C GLY A 201 2.95 -16.07 -17.89
N VAL A 202 2.68 -14.86 -17.39
CA VAL A 202 1.66 -14.65 -16.34
C VAL A 202 0.38 -14.15 -17.00
N PRO A 203 -0.71 -14.93 -16.97
CA PRO A 203 -2.02 -14.37 -17.32
C PRO A 203 -2.34 -13.24 -16.34
N MET A 204 -2.84 -12.13 -16.87
CA MET A 204 -3.39 -11.09 -16.02
C MET A 204 -4.56 -11.66 -15.22
N PRO A 205 -4.80 -11.22 -13.97
CA PRO A 205 -5.98 -11.66 -13.21
C PRO A 205 -7.26 -11.45 -14.01
N GLU A 206 -8.18 -12.40 -13.85
CA GLU A 206 -9.53 -12.32 -14.45
C GLU A 206 -10.23 -11.03 -14.03
N GLY A 207 -11.07 -10.49 -14.92
CA GLY A 207 -11.82 -9.26 -14.67
C GLY A 207 -11.06 -7.97 -14.99
N TYR A 208 -9.91 -8.02 -15.68
CA TYR A 208 -9.27 -6.82 -16.21
C TYR A 208 -10.16 -6.15 -17.28
N MET A 209 -10.56 -4.91 -17.03
CA MET A 209 -11.44 -4.12 -17.91
C MET A 209 -10.70 -3.00 -18.65
N GLY A 210 -9.38 -2.90 -18.50
CA GLY A 210 -8.58 -1.87 -19.16
C GLY A 210 -8.35 -2.13 -20.65
N ALA A 211 -7.90 -1.08 -21.34
CA ALA A 211 -7.46 -1.21 -22.72
C ALA A 211 -6.14 -1.99 -22.82
N LEU A 212 -6.02 -2.81 -23.86
CA LEU A 212 -4.76 -3.47 -24.20
C LEU A 212 -3.92 -2.54 -25.09
N TYR A 213 -2.66 -2.39 -24.75
CA TYR A 213 -1.69 -1.67 -25.57
C TYR A 213 -1.01 -2.64 -26.54
N HIS A 214 -0.93 -2.27 -27.81
CA HIS A 214 -0.22 -3.04 -28.83
C HIS A 214 1.11 -2.37 -29.15
N HIS A 215 2.21 -2.91 -28.64
CA HIS A 215 3.54 -2.38 -28.91
C HIS A 215 4.03 -2.84 -30.29
N SER A 216 4.28 -1.91 -31.20
CA SER A 216 4.69 -2.19 -32.58
C SER A 216 5.96 -3.03 -32.69
N VAL A 217 6.95 -2.77 -31.82
CA VAL A 217 8.25 -3.48 -31.80
C VAL A 217 8.21 -4.81 -31.05
N LEU A 218 7.63 -4.83 -29.84
CA LEU A 218 7.70 -6.02 -28.97
C LEU A 218 6.66 -7.09 -29.33
N GLY A 219 5.63 -6.72 -30.08
CA GLY A 219 4.54 -7.62 -30.46
C GLY A 219 3.64 -7.99 -29.28
N GLY A 220 2.38 -8.30 -29.59
CA GLY A 220 1.39 -8.75 -28.62
C GLY A 220 0.68 -7.64 -27.83
N PRO A 221 -0.41 -8.00 -27.14
CA PRO A 221 -1.12 -7.09 -26.25
C PRO A 221 -0.44 -7.01 -24.88
N TYR A 222 -0.40 -5.79 -24.33
CA TYR A 222 0.11 -5.49 -23.01
C TYR A 222 -0.99 -4.84 -22.17
N TYR A 223 -1.09 -5.28 -20.92
CA TYR A 223 -1.93 -4.69 -19.90
C TYR A 223 -1.18 -3.49 -19.31
N VAL A 224 -1.85 -2.34 -19.26
CA VAL A 224 -1.29 -1.09 -18.74
C VAL A 224 -2.17 -0.63 -17.58
N LEU A 225 -1.59 -0.42 -16.40
CA LEU A 225 -2.34 -0.01 -15.21
C LEU A 225 -2.46 1.50 -15.07
N GLY A 226 -1.56 2.25 -15.71
CA GLY A 226 -1.63 3.71 -15.77
C GLY A 226 -2.53 4.23 -16.88
N GLY A 227 -3.31 3.38 -17.55
CA GLY A 227 -4.10 3.75 -18.73
C GLY A 227 -3.31 3.93 -20.03
N SER A 228 -2.00 4.14 -19.95
CA SER A 228 -1.09 4.19 -21.09
C SER A 228 0.25 3.50 -20.76
N TRP A 229 1.04 3.22 -21.80
CA TRP A 229 2.36 2.61 -21.68
C TRP A 229 3.33 3.53 -20.93
N ASP A 230 3.44 4.78 -21.37
CA ASP A 230 4.16 5.86 -20.71
C ASP A 230 3.16 6.89 -20.17
N PHE A 231 3.41 7.41 -18.98
CA PHE A 231 2.58 8.44 -18.34
C PHE A 231 3.38 9.18 -17.26
N THR A 232 2.98 10.42 -16.99
CA THR A 232 3.42 11.15 -15.80
C THR A 232 2.34 10.97 -14.73
N ALA A 233 2.66 10.30 -13.63
CA ALA A 233 1.71 10.11 -12.54
C ALA A 233 1.31 11.45 -11.90
N ASP A 234 0.03 11.59 -11.56
CA ASP A 234 -0.47 12.74 -10.79
C ASP A 234 0.14 12.74 -9.39
N GLU A 235 0.29 11.56 -8.80
CA GLU A 235 0.91 11.36 -7.50
C GLU A 235 1.67 10.04 -7.44
N LEU A 236 2.80 10.06 -6.73
CA LEU A 236 3.54 8.87 -6.34
C LEU A 236 3.79 8.93 -4.84
N GLU A 237 3.35 7.91 -4.11
CA GLU A 237 3.60 7.78 -2.67
C GLU A 237 4.24 6.42 -2.34
N ILE A 238 5.08 6.41 -1.32
CA ILE A 238 5.74 5.20 -0.84
C ILE A 238 5.43 5.04 0.64
N LEU A 239 4.88 3.88 0.98
CA LEU A 239 4.48 3.49 2.31
C LEU A 239 5.37 2.34 2.80
N SER A 240 5.68 2.32 4.09
CA SER A 240 6.27 1.18 4.79
C SER A 240 5.14 0.35 5.40
N VAL A 241 5.23 -0.96 5.24
CA VAL A 241 4.45 -1.95 5.98
C VAL A 241 5.11 -2.17 7.34
N GLN A 242 4.30 -2.29 8.41
CA GLN A 242 4.73 -2.56 9.79
C GLN A 242 3.97 -3.75 10.38
#